data_AF-A0AAV9FCH2-F1
#
_entry.id   AF-A0AAV9FCH2-F1
#
_cell.length_a   1.000
_cell.length_b   1.000
_cell.length_c   1.000
_cell.angle_alpha   90.00
_cell.angle_beta   90.00
_cell.angle_gamma   90.00
#
_symmetry.space_group_name_H-M   'P 1'
#
loop_
_entity.id
_entity.type
_entity.pdbx_description
1 polymer ?
#
loop_
_entity_poly.entity_id
_entity_poly.type
_entity_poly.pdbx_seq_one_letter_code
_entity_poly.pdbx_strand_id
1 'polypeptide(L)'
;MDKVRAIDLSSNNFNGEIPPTLGSCEEVELINLSRNAIRGTVPGTLGSLVNLKVLDLSSNLLSGDIPSSLQKCDSLIQLNISFNNFSGPIPTGGIFDILTVDSFEGNPLLCGRLTGIPTCHSKKNTTLHSGKYLLSLVSVISTLAFVITICCVVGYQNIRRRSIFRRKEGLSSKSDPELRSKYPRITYRELVEATNGFEPSKLIGSGGYGRVYKGVFGDGSAVAKWKLCEEFHKRMPDLEIDSA
;
A
#
# COMPACT_ATOMS: atom_id res chain seq x y z
N MET A 1 40.97 -13.97 32.34
CA MET A 1 39.76 -13.58 31.60
C MET A 1 40.07 -12.27 30.92
N ASP A 2 40.03 -12.25 29.59
CA ASP A 2 40.35 -11.05 28.83
C ASP A 2 39.32 -9.96 29.10
N LYS A 3 39.78 -8.83 29.62
CA LYS A 3 38.94 -7.66 29.88
C LYS A 3 38.72 -6.93 28.56
N VAL A 4 37.46 -6.77 28.18
CA VAL A 4 37.10 -6.03 26.96
C VAL A 4 37.25 -4.54 27.23
N ARG A 5 38.19 -3.90 26.52
CA ARG A 5 38.45 -2.45 26.62
C ARG A 5 37.80 -1.64 25.50
N ALA A 6 37.52 -2.26 24.37
CA ALA A 6 36.91 -1.61 23.22
C ALA A 6 35.91 -2.54 22.56
N ILE A 7 34.73 -2.00 22.27
CA ILE A 7 33.65 -2.65 21.54
C ILE A 7 33.36 -1.75 20.33
N ASP A 8 33.85 -2.14 19.16
CA ASP A 8 33.48 -1.51 17.89
C ASP A 8 32.66 -2.50 17.07
N LEU A 9 31.38 -2.18 16.93
CA LEU A 9 30.40 -2.92 16.14
C LEU A 9 29.73 -1.99 15.11
N SER A 10 30.40 -0.89 14.77
CA SER A 10 29.85 0.12 13.89
C SER A 10 29.71 -0.37 12.44
N SER A 11 28.88 0.30 11.65
CA SER A 11 28.72 0.05 10.21
C SER A 11 28.28 -1.38 9.88
N ASN A 12 27.28 -1.86 10.61
CA ASN A 12 26.69 -3.18 10.43
C ASN A 12 25.16 -3.07 10.27
N ASN A 13 24.48 -4.22 10.22
CA ASN A 13 23.02 -4.29 10.16
C ASN A 13 22.40 -4.77 11.49
N PHE A 14 23.06 -4.51 12.63
CA PHE A 14 22.51 -4.91 13.93
C PHE A 14 21.18 -4.21 14.19
N ASN A 15 20.22 -4.98 14.71
CA ASN A 15 18.88 -4.52 15.06
C ASN A 15 18.54 -4.97 16.49
N GLY A 16 17.32 -4.67 16.93
CA GLY A 16 16.93 -4.92 18.32
C GLY A 16 17.42 -3.80 19.24
N GLU A 17 17.50 -4.08 20.54
CA GLU A 17 17.80 -3.09 21.57
C GLU A 17 19.22 -3.25 22.13
N ILE A 18 19.76 -2.19 22.71
CA ILE A 18 21.03 -2.28 23.46
C ILE A 18 20.76 -3.08 24.74
N PRO A 19 21.44 -4.20 24.97
CA PRO A 19 21.20 -5.01 26.16
C PRO A 19 21.69 -4.29 27.42
N PRO A 20 20.89 -4.23 28.50
CA PRO A 20 21.32 -3.58 29.74
C PRO A 20 22.59 -4.18 30.36
N THR A 21 22.89 -5.44 30.06
CA THR A 21 24.10 -6.15 30.51
C THR A 21 25.40 -5.55 29.96
N LEU A 22 25.34 -4.73 28.90
CA LEU A 22 26.50 -3.98 28.41
C LEU A 22 27.05 -3.03 29.48
N GLY A 23 26.20 -2.56 30.41
CA GLY A 23 26.60 -1.77 31.57
C GLY A 23 27.43 -2.51 32.62
N SER A 24 27.63 -3.82 32.48
CA SER A 24 28.48 -4.62 33.37
C SER A 24 29.94 -4.73 32.90
N CYS A 25 30.28 -4.18 31.74
CA CYS A 25 31.63 -4.20 31.18
C CYS A 25 32.49 -3.06 31.74
N GLU A 26 32.77 -3.06 33.05
CA GLU A 26 33.38 -1.93 33.79
C GLU A 26 34.72 -1.40 33.25
N GLU A 27 35.47 -2.23 32.52
CA GLU A 27 36.80 -1.94 31.98
C GLU A 27 36.76 -1.36 30.56
N VAL A 28 35.56 -1.22 29.98
CA VAL A 28 35.40 -0.72 28.61
C VAL A 28 35.63 0.79 28.55
N GLU A 29 36.45 1.21 27.59
CA GLU A 29 36.81 2.60 27.35
C GLU A 29 36.16 3.14 26.06
N LEU A 30 35.83 2.26 25.11
CA LEU A 30 35.22 2.64 23.84
C LEU A 30 34.05 1.72 23.52
N ILE A 31 32.90 2.34 23.25
CA ILE A 31 31.73 1.67 22.66
C ILE A 31 31.35 2.45 21.41
N ASN A 32 31.46 1.81 20.25
CA ASN A 32 31.02 2.35 18.97
C ASN A 32 29.99 1.39 18.36
N LEU A 33 28.72 1.81 18.41
CA LEU A 33 27.57 1.10 17.82
C LEU A 33 26.98 1.88 16.63
N SER A 34 27.71 2.88 16.13
CA SER A 34 27.20 3.79 15.11
C SER A 34 26.87 3.08 13.78
N ARG A 35 26.01 3.70 12.97
CA ARG A 35 25.66 3.20 11.62
C ARG A 35 25.13 1.76 11.65
N ASN A 36 24.06 1.55 12.40
CA ASN A 36 23.34 0.28 12.49
C ASN A 36 21.82 0.55 12.40
N ALA A 37 21.00 -0.46 12.68
CA ALA A 37 19.54 -0.37 12.75
C ALA A 37 19.00 -0.63 14.17
N ILE A 38 19.79 -0.29 15.21
CA ILE A 38 19.44 -0.51 16.62
C ILE A 38 18.28 0.41 17.01
N ARG A 39 17.31 -0.14 17.73
CA ARG A 39 16.04 0.49 18.16
C ARG A 39 15.93 0.50 19.69
N GLY A 40 14.81 1.01 20.19
CA GLY A 40 14.53 1.07 21.63
C GLY A 40 15.21 2.26 22.30
N THR A 41 15.41 2.16 23.60
CA THR A 41 16.02 3.22 24.42
C THR A 41 17.46 2.88 24.79
N VAL A 42 18.23 3.87 25.21
CA VAL A 42 19.57 3.64 25.77
C VAL A 42 19.42 3.19 27.23
N PRO A 43 19.96 2.03 27.63
CA PRO A 43 19.86 1.57 29.01
C PRO A 43 20.59 2.51 29.97
N GLY A 44 19.93 2.88 31.07
CA GLY A 44 20.55 3.70 32.11
C GLY A 44 21.78 3.04 32.77
N THR A 45 21.92 1.72 32.65
CA THR A 45 23.07 0.95 33.15
C THR A 45 24.39 1.32 32.48
N LEU A 46 24.38 1.93 31.29
CA LEU A 46 25.61 2.45 30.68
C LEU A 46 26.26 3.56 31.52
N GLY A 47 25.49 4.25 32.36
CA GLY A 47 26.02 5.23 33.32
C GLY A 47 26.89 4.62 34.43
N SER A 48 26.98 3.29 34.53
CA SER A 48 27.88 2.60 35.47
C SER A 48 29.29 2.39 34.90
N LEU A 49 29.51 2.66 33.62
CA LEU A 49 30.80 2.45 32.94
C LEU A 49 31.75 3.62 33.22
N VAL A 50 32.37 3.62 34.40
CA VAL A 50 33.21 4.75 34.89
C VAL A 50 34.48 4.99 34.06
N ASN A 51 34.97 3.97 33.35
CA ASN A 51 36.15 4.06 32.49
C ASN A 51 35.82 4.43 31.03
N LEU A 52 34.54 4.55 30.68
CA LEU A 52 34.11 4.82 29.32
C LEU A 52 34.56 6.22 28.89
N LYS A 53 35.29 6.31 27.79
CA LYS A 53 35.84 7.55 27.21
C LYS A 53 35.09 7.97 25.95
N VAL A 54 34.67 7.00 25.15
CA VAL A 54 33.98 7.23 23.87
C VAL A 54 32.71 6.38 23.80
N LEU A 55 31.59 7.05 23.59
CA LEU A 55 30.31 6.42 23.31
C LEU A 55 29.74 7.00 22.01
N ASP A 56 29.76 6.21 20.93
CA ASP A 56 29.14 6.58 19.66
C ASP A 56 27.95 5.67 19.36
N LEU A 57 26.76 6.27 19.40
CA LEU A 57 25.47 5.65 19.10
C LEU A 57 24.82 6.25 17.84
N SER A 58 25.56 7.07 17.09
CA SER A 58 25.02 7.86 15.99
C SER A 58 24.51 7.00 14.83
N SER A 59 23.61 7.56 14.02
CA SER A 59 23.06 6.89 12.83
C SER A 59 22.43 5.53 13.16
N ASN A 60 21.45 5.54 14.06
CA ASN A 60 20.65 4.39 14.47
C ASN A 60 19.15 4.78 14.49
N LEU A 61 18.30 3.91 15.03
CA LEU A 61 16.87 4.12 15.22
C LEU A 61 16.51 4.21 16.71
N LEU A 62 17.45 4.65 17.56
CA LEU A 62 17.25 4.79 19.01
C LEU A 62 16.25 5.92 19.30
N SER A 63 15.49 5.78 20.39
CA SER A 63 14.39 6.67 20.73
C SER A 63 14.23 6.82 22.25
N GLY A 64 13.29 7.65 22.67
CA GLY A 64 13.06 7.98 24.07
C GLY A 64 14.00 9.06 24.59
N ASP A 65 14.10 9.18 25.90
CA ASP A 65 14.90 10.20 26.57
C ASP A 65 16.37 9.77 26.65
N ILE A 66 17.28 10.74 26.65
CA ILE A 66 18.71 10.50 26.89
C ILE A 66 18.88 10.16 28.38
N PRO A 67 19.52 9.03 28.75
CA PRO A 67 19.68 8.66 30.15
C PRO A 67 20.57 9.67 30.87
N SER A 68 20.01 10.35 31.88
CA SER A 68 20.77 11.26 32.74
C SER A 68 21.88 10.55 33.51
N SER A 69 21.83 9.22 33.64
CA SER A 69 22.89 8.43 34.28
C SER A 69 24.24 8.54 33.57
N LEU A 70 24.28 8.88 32.28
CA LEU A 70 25.53 9.12 31.55
C LEU A 70 26.33 10.31 32.12
N GLN A 71 25.69 11.19 32.90
CA GLN A 71 26.39 12.26 33.62
C GLN A 71 27.40 11.72 34.65
N LYS A 72 27.28 10.45 35.06
CA LYS A 72 28.17 9.77 36.04
C LYS A 72 29.42 9.17 35.38
N CYS A 73 29.49 9.13 34.05
CA CYS A 73 30.66 8.65 33.34
C CYS A 73 31.73 9.76 33.32
N ASP A 74 32.44 9.91 34.44
CA ASP A 74 33.42 11.01 34.63
C ASP A 74 34.59 10.97 33.62
N SER A 75 34.90 9.79 33.06
CA SER A 75 35.94 9.62 32.03
C SER A 75 35.46 9.90 30.62
N LEU A 76 34.15 10.13 30.41
CA LEU A 76 33.57 10.26 29.07
C LEU A 76 33.96 11.61 28.49
N ILE A 77 34.63 11.58 27.34
CA ILE A 77 35.11 12.78 26.63
C ILE A 77 34.39 12.98 25.30
N GLN A 78 33.78 11.91 24.77
CA GLN A 78 33.08 11.95 23.50
C GLN A 78 31.78 11.16 23.61
N LEU A 79 30.67 11.86 23.40
CA LEU A 79 29.34 11.27 23.24
C LEU A 79 28.76 11.75 21.91
N ASN A 80 28.37 10.80 21.06
CA ASN A 80 27.67 11.10 19.81
C ASN A 80 26.39 10.28 19.74
N ILE A 81 25.25 10.98 19.71
CA ILE A 81 23.92 10.38 19.57
C ILE A 81 23.17 10.91 18.34
N SER A 82 23.88 11.61 17.44
CA SER A 82 23.30 12.24 16.27
C SER A 82 22.61 11.24 15.34
N PHE A 83 21.69 11.72 14.52
CA PHE A 83 20.93 10.95 13.54
C PHE A 83 20.25 9.72 14.17
N ASN A 84 19.43 10.00 15.19
CA ASN A 84 18.56 9.05 15.86
C ASN A 84 17.16 9.67 16.01
N ASN A 85 16.32 9.09 16.86
CA ASN A 85 14.96 9.51 17.11
C ASN A 85 14.72 9.86 18.60
N PHE A 86 15.76 10.38 19.29
CA PHE A 86 15.68 10.81 20.68
C PHE A 86 14.71 11.98 20.86
N SER A 87 14.10 12.04 22.04
CA SER A 87 13.11 13.05 22.42
C SER A 87 13.40 13.62 23.80
N GLY A 88 12.76 14.74 24.09
CA GLY A 88 12.76 15.32 25.44
C GLY A 88 13.99 16.19 25.73
N PRO A 89 14.16 16.58 27.00
CA PRO A 89 15.23 17.49 27.40
C PRO A 89 16.60 16.79 27.36
N ILE A 90 17.60 17.49 26.84
CA ILE A 90 19.01 17.10 27.00
C ILE A 90 19.37 17.25 28.49
N PRO A 91 19.90 16.19 29.15
CA PRO A 91 20.34 16.29 30.54
C PRO A 91 21.42 17.36 30.74
N THR A 92 21.55 17.85 31.96
CA THR A 92 22.59 18.83 32.34
C THR A 92 23.57 18.18 33.30
N GLY A 93 24.85 18.57 33.24
CA GLY A 93 25.89 18.01 34.11
C GLY A 93 26.80 16.99 33.41
N GLY A 94 28.01 16.84 33.94
CA GLY A 94 29.01 15.89 33.46
C GLY A 94 29.35 16.14 31.98
N ILE A 95 29.33 15.07 31.18
CA ILE A 95 29.60 15.14 29.74
C ILE A 95 28.69 16.14 29.01
N PHE A 96 27.42 16.29 29.43
CA PHE A 96 26.45 17.10 28.68
C PHE A 96 26.74 18.60 28.70
N ASP A 97 27.57 19.08 29.63
CA ASP A 97 27.94 20.49 29.71
C ASP A 97 29.07 20.87 28.74
N ILE A 98 29.79 19.89 28.18
CA ILE A 98 30.93 20.11 27.27
C ILE A 98 30.64 19.76 25.81
N LEU A 99 29.52 19.09 25.51
CA LEU A 99 29.17 18.67 24.15
C LEU A 99 28.67 19.83 23.29
N THR A 100 28.95 19.74 21.99
CA THR A 100 28.41 20.65 20.97
C THR A 100 27.08 20.13 20.41
N VAL A 101 26.43 20.96 19.62
CA VAL A 101 25.17 20.62 18.92
C VAL A 101 25.34 19.42 17.99
N ASP A 102 26.55 19.21 17.45
CA ASP A 102 26.86 18.14 16.50
C ASP A 102 26.58 16.75 17.10
N SER A 103 26.85 16.57 18.40
CA SER A 103 26.54 15.33 19.13
C SER A 103 25.05 14.98 19.15
N PHE A 104 24.17 15.95 18.92
CA PHE A 104 22.72 15.83 19.01
C PHE A 104 22.00 16.02 17.67
N GLU A 105 22.73 16.36 16.60
CA GLU A 105 22.17 16.65 15.28
C GLU A 105 21.24 15.53 14.80
N GLY A 106 20.22 15.86 14.01
CA GLY A 106 19.34 14.85 13.41
C GLY A 106 18.36 14.17 14.38
N ASN A 107 18.20 14.69 15.61
CA ASN A 107 17.16 14.28 16.55
C ASN A 107 16.09 15.37 16.71
N PRO A 108 15.01 15.38 15.91
CA PRO A 108 14.10 16.51 15.79
C PRO A 108 13.25 16.81 17.04
N LEU A 109 13.15 15.85 17.97
CA LEU A 109 12.32 15.96 19.18
C LEU A 109 13.15 16.29 20.43
N LEU A 110 14.47 16.48 20.30
CA LEU A 110 15.29 16.95 21.40
C LEU A 110 15.04 18.44 21.65
N CYS A 111 15.12 18.80 22.92
CA CYS A 111 15.03 20.18 23.35
C CYS A 111 16.04 20.47 24.46
N GLY A 112 16.46 21.72 24.63
CA GLY A 112 17.46 22.05 25.63
C GLY A 112 17.89 23.51 25.64
N ARG A 113 18.99 23.78 26.35
CA ARG A 113 19.59 25.12 26.45
C ARG A 113 20.69 25.38 25.42
N LEU A 114 21.15 24.36 24.71
CA LEU A 114 22.21 24.48 23.71
C LEU A 114 21.73 25.30 22.51
N THR A 115 22.54 26.26 22.06
CA THR A 115 22.23 27.12 20.91
C THR A 115 22.06 26.26 19.66
N GLY A 116 20.96 26.38 18.92
CA GLY A 116 20.67 25.52 17.76
C GLY A 116 19.76 24.33 18.07
N ILE A 117 19.47 24.08 19.35
CA ILE A 117 18.47 23.09 19.78
C ILE A 117 17.22 23.84 20.27
N PRO A 118 16.00 23.39 19.91
CA PRO A 118 14.76 24.04 20.38
C PRO A 118 14.68 24.08 21.91
N THR A 119 14.16 25.18 22.47
CA THR A 119 13.92 25.25 23.91
C THR A 119 12.75 24.35 24.29
N CYS A 120 12.89 23.61 25.40
CA CYS A 120 11.81 22.77 25.91
C CYS A 120 10.60 23.62 26.30
N HIS A 121 9.51 23.49 25.55
CA HIS A 121 8.25 24.12 25.91
C HIS A 121 7.62 23.35 27.06
N SER A 122 7.75 23.90 28.26
CA SER A 122 6.92 23.45 29.38
C SER A 122 5.47 23.78 29.03
N LYS A 123 4.67 22.76 28.72
CA LYS A 123 3.23 22.92 28.55
C LYS A 123 2.69 23.49 29.86
N LYS A 124 2.40 24.79 29.92
CA LYS A 124 1.34 25.25 30.81
C LYS A 124 0.09 24.49 30.37
N ASN A 125 -0.55 23.78 31.29
CA ASN A 125 -1.77 23.01 31.02
C ASN A 125 -2.85 23.91 30.44
N THR A 126 -2.86 24.10 29.13
CA THR A 126 -4.02 24.62 28.41
C THR A 126 -4.87 23.41 28.07
N THR A 127 -5.91 23.23 28.87
CA THR A 127 -7.06 22.37 28.65
C THR A 127 -7.68 22.65 27.28
N LEU A 128 -7.18 22.07 26.19
CA LEU A 128 -7.90 22.09 24.91
C LEU A 128 -7.36 21.07 23.91
N HIS A 129 -7.80 19.81 24.02
CA HIS A 129 -7.66 18.87 22.90
C HIS A 129 -8.88 17.97 22.64
N SER A 130 -10.00 18.16 23.36
CA SER A 130 -11.21 17.38 23.15
C SER A 130 -12.04 17.83 21.92
N GLY A 131 -12.04 19.14 21.62
CA GLY A 131 -12.89 19.70 20.55
C GLY A 131 -12.46 19.38 19.11
N LYS A 132 -11.16 19.23 18.83
CA LYS A 132 -10.67 18.98 17.45
C LYS A 132 -10.99 17.56 16.96
N TYR A 133 -10.92 16.57 17.85
CA TYR A 133 -11.30 15.18 17.51
C TYR A 133 -12.81 15.05 17.31
N LEU A 134 -13.61 15.75 18.11
CA LEU A 134 -15.06 15.77 17.95
C LEU A 134 -15.48 16.39 16.61
N LEU A 135 -14.88 17.52 16.22
CA LEU A 135 -15.12 18.15 14.92
C LEU A 135 -14.68 17.26 13.74
N SER A 136 -13.55 16.56 13.88
CA SER A 136 -13.09 15.60 12.87
C SER A 136 -14.05 14.41 12.72
N LEU A 137 -14.53 13.83 13.83
CA LEU A 137 -15.50 12.72 13.80
C LEU A 137 -16.83 13.11 13.16
N VAL A 138 -17.34 14.31 13.46
CA VAL A 138 -18.59 14.83 12.85
C VAL A 138 -18.42 15.01 11.33
N SER A 139 -17.26 15.49 10.88
CA SER A 139 -16.96 15.63 9.45
C SER A 139 -16.93 14.27 8.75
N VAL A 140 -16.26 13.27 9.33
CA VAL A 140 -16.20 11.91 8.76
C VAL A 140 -17.59 11.28 8.69
N ILE A 141 -18.38 11.36 9.76
CA ILE A 141 -19.75 10.82 9.79
C ILE A 141 -20.64 11.48 8.73
N SER A 142 -20.53 12.80 8.56
CA SER A 142 -21.27 13.55 7.54
C SER A 142 -20.91 13.09 6.13
N THR A 143 -19.61 12.90 5.83
CA THR A 143 -19.17 12.41 4.52
C THR A 143 -19.63 10.98 4.24
N LEU A 144 -19.58 10.09 5.23
CA LEU A 144 -20.06 8.71 5.09
C LEU A 144 -21.57 8.66 4.85
N ALA A 145 -22.35 9.45 5.59
CA ALA A 145 -23.79 9.56 5.39
C ALA A 145 -24.14 10.07 3.98
N PHE A 146 -23.39 11.05 3.46
CA PHE A 146 -23.58 11.56 2.12
C PHE A 146 -23.26 10.52 1.03
N VAL A 147 -22.17 9.76 1.20
CA VAL A 147 -21.84 8.66 0.28
C VAL A 147 -22.91 7.56 0.30
N ILE A 148 -23.40 7.18 1.48
CA ILE A 148 -24.46 6.17 1.63
C ILE A 148 -25.75 6.65 0.95
N THR A 149 -26.14 7.91 1.12
CA THR A 149 -27.35 8.44 0.47
C THR A 149 -27.21 8.47 -1.05
N ILE A 150 -26.05 8.85 -1.59
CA ILE A 150 -25.76 8.76 -3.03
C ILE A 150 -25.85 7.32 -3.51
N CYS A 151 -25.21 6.37 -2.83
CA CYS A 151 -25.26 4.95 -3.18
C CYS A 151 -26.70 4.41 -3.17
N CYS A 152 -27.49 4.77 -2.17
CA CYS A 152 -28.91 4.41 -2.09
C CYS A 152 -29.72 5.03 -3.24
N VAL A 153 -29.48 6.29 -3.59
CA VAL A 153 -30.17 6.96 -4.72
C VAL A 153 -29.78 6.31 -6.04
N VAL A 154 -28.50 6.07 -6.30
CA VAL A 154 -28.02 5.40 -7.51
C VAL A 154 -28.54 3.97 -7.58
N GLY A 155 -28.51 3.23 -6.46
CA GLY A 155 -29.07 1.90 -6.33
C GLY A 155 -30.56 1.89 -6.65
N TYR A 156 -31.33 2.82 -6.06
CA TYR A 156 -32.76 2.99 -6.33
C TYR A 156 -33.01 3.36 -7.80
N GLN A 157 -32.24 4.28 -8.37
CA GLN A 157 -32.33 4.65 -9.78
C GLN A 157 -32.01 3.46 -10.70
N ASN A 158 -31.03 2.63 -10.35
CA ASN A 158 -30.66 1.43 -11.09
C ASN A 158 -31.73 0.33 -10.97
N ILE A 159 -32.30 0.12 -9.77
CA ILE A 159 -33.43 -0.79 -9.57
C ILE A 159 -34.65 -0.30 -10.34
N ARG A 160 -34.94 1.01 -10.31
CA ARG A 160 -36.04 1.63 -11.06
C ARG A 160 -35.81 1.58 -12.57
N ARG A 161 -34.58 1.80 -13.05
CA ARG A 161 -34.21 1.59 -14.47
C ARG A 161 -34.38 0.14 -14.86
N ARG A 162 -33.92 -0.80 -14.03
CA ARG A 162 -34.10 -2.25 -14.24
C ARG A 162 -35.58 -2.64 -14.24
N SER A 163 -36.40 -2.06 -13.36
CA SER A 163 -37.83 -2.36 -13.32
C SER A 163 -38.57 -1.77 -14.52
N ILE A 164 -38.20 -0.57 -14.98
CA ILE A 164 -38.70 0.02 -16.23
C ILE A 164 -38.27 -0.82 -17.44
N PHE A 165 -37.03 -1.30 -17.49
CA PHE A 165 -36.52 -2.17 -18.54
C PHE A 165 -37.23 -3.53 -18.57
N ARG A 166 -37.45 -4.17 -17.41
CA ARG A 166 -38.26 -5.41 -17.31
C ARG A 166 -39.73 -5.19 -17.68
N ARG A 167 -40.30 -4.00 -17.40
CA ARG A 167 -41.65 -3.63 -17.86
C ARG A 167 -41.70 -3.44 -19.38
N LYS A 168 -40.61 -2.95 -19.98
CA LYS A 168 -40.42 -2.88 -21.45
C LYS A 168 -40.28 -4.27 -22.08
N GLU A 169 -39.58 -5.22 -21.44
CA GLU A 169 -39.57 -6.62 -21.89
C GLU A 169 -40.95 -7.30 -21.74
N GLY A 170 -41.70 -6.97 -20.67
CA GLY A 170 -43.08 -7.42 -20.50
C GLY A 170 -44.12 -6.77 -21.43
N LEU A 171 -43.79 -5.65 -22.08
CA LEU A 171 -44.64 -4.95 -23.07
C LEU A 171 -44.02 -4.90 -24.48
N SER A 172 -42.94 -5.64 -24.73
CA SER A 172 -42.27 -5.74 -26.03
C SER A 172 -42.29 -7.18 -26.55
N SER A 173 -43.47 -7.81 -26.49
CA SER A 173 -43.85 -8.88 -27.40
C SER A 173 -45.13 -8.47 -28.15
N LYS A 174 -45.08 -7.35 -28.84
CA LYS A 174 -45.81 -7.19 -30.10
C LYS A 174 -44.75 -7.02 -31.17
N SER A 175 -44.40 -8.13 -31.82
CA SER A 175 -43.61 -8.12 -33.04
C SER A 175 -44.30 -7.20 -34.04
N ASP A 176 -43.57 -6.19 -34.53
CA ASP A 176 -43.96 -5.36 -35.66
C ASP A 176 -44.26 -6.27 -36.88
N PRO A 177 -45.52 -6.31 -37.38
CA PRO A 177 -45.89 -7.11 -38.54
C PRO A 177 -45.08 -6.76 -39.79
N GLU A 178 -44.65 -5.49 -39.95
CA GLU A 178 -43.89 -5.05 -41.13
C GLU A 178 -42.47 -5.62 -41.14
N LEU A 179 -41.82 -5.69 -39.98
CA LEU A 179 -40.45 -6.20 -39.88
C LEU A 179 -40.37 -7.72 -40.12
N ARG A 180 -41.40 -8.46 -39.73
CA ARG A 180 -41.50 -9.91 -39.94
C ARG A 180 -41.81 -10.27 -41.40
N SER A 181 -42.48 -9.38 -42.13
CA SER A 181 -42.65 -9.46 -43.58
C SER A 181 -41.33 -9.19 -44.32
N LYS A 182 -40.55 -8.21 -43.85
CA LYS A 182 -39.29 -7.80 -44.51
C LYS A 182 -38.12 -8.76 -44.28
N TYR A 183 -38.05 -9.39 -43.10
CA TYR A 183 -36.97 -10.32 -42.73
C TYR A 183 -37.56 -11.60 -42.13
N PRO A 184 -37.91 -12.59 -42.96
CA PRO A 184 -38.42 -13.86 -42.47
C PRO A 184 -37.34 -14.56 -41.61
N ARG A 185 -37.78 -15.19 -40.51
CA ARG A 185 -36.89 -16.04 -39.72
C ARG A 185 -36.64 -17.33 -40.49
N ILE A 186 -35.40 -17.54 -40.89
CA ILE A 186 -34.95 -18.75 -41.56
C ILE A 186 -34.31 -19.66 -40.51
N THR A 187 -34.70 -20.93 -40.51
CA THR A 187 -34.11 -21.95 -39.62
C THR A 187 -32.74 -22.40 -40.12
N TYR A 188 -31.93 -22.97 -39.23
CA TYR A 188 -30.64 -23.53 -39.61
C TYR A 188 -30.77 -24.65 -40.64
N ARG A 189 -31.82 -25.48 -40.55
CA ARG A 189 -32.08 -26.58 -41.50
C ARG A 189 -32.36 -26.05 -42.91
N GLU A 190 -33.24 -25.06 -43.04
CA GLU A 190 -33.55 -24.43 -44.33
C GLU A 190 -32.30 -23.77 -44.96
N LEU A 191 -31.41 -23.20 -44.15
CA LEU A 191 -30.13 -22.66 -44.63
C LEU A 191 -29.20 -23.74 -45.17
N VAL A 192 -29.11 -24.89 -44.49
CA VAL A 192 -28.29 -26.02 -44.93
C VAL A 192 -28.83 -26.58 -46.24
N GLU A 193 -30.15 -26.72 -46.36
CA GLU A 193 -30.80 -27.16 -47.61
C GLU A 193 -30.57 -26.15 -48.74
N ALA A 194 -30.81 -24.87 -48.50
CA ALA A 194 -30.64 -23.81 -49.51
C ALA A 194 -29.20 -23.71 -50.02
N THR A 195 -28.21 -24.02 -49.18
CA THR A 195 -26.78 -23.99 -49.52
C THR A 195 -26.22 -25.34 -49.97
N ASN A 196 -27.06 -26.37 -50.12
CA ASN A 196 -26.66 -27.74 -50.39
C ASN A 196 -25.54 -28.26 -49.47
N GLY A 197 -25.70 -28.02 -48.15
CA GLY A 197 -24.69 -28.42 -47.17
C GLY A 197 -23.43 -27.54 -47.16
N PHE A 198 -23.52 -26.28 -47.61
CA PHE A 198 -22.37 -25.39 -47.82
C PHE A 198 -21.37 -25.93 -48.86
N GLU A 199 -21.89 -26.38 -50.00
CA GLU A 199 -21.09 -26.93 -51.09
C GLU A 199 -20.11 -25.89 -51.67
N PRO A 200 -18.86 -26.26 -52.03
CA PRO A 200 -17.89 -25.33 -52.61
C PRO A 200 -18.36 -24.61 -53.87
N SER A 201 -19.22 -25.24 -54.68
CA SER A 201 -19.77 -24.64 -55.90
C SER A 201 -20.68 -23.42 -55.64
N LYS A 202 -21.14 -23.24 -54.39
CA LYS A 202 -21.96 -22.11 -53.95
C LYS A 202 -21.15 -21.01 -53.25
N LEU A 203 -19.83 -21.14 -53.17
CA LEU A 203 -18.96 -20.14 -52.54
C LEU A 203 -18.94 -18.84 -53.37
N ILE A 204 -19.37 -17.74 -52.77
CA ILE A 204 -19.32 -16.40 -53.39
C ILE A 204 -18.01 -15.70 -53.02
N GLY A 205 -17.47 -15.95 -51.83
CA GLY A 205 -16.21 -15.34 -51.39
C GLY A 205 -15.64 -15.96 -50.13
N SER A 206 -14.33 -15.85 -49.98
CA SER A 206 -13.58 -16.31 -48.80
C SER A 206 -12.65 -15.21 -48.30
N GLY A 207 -12.62 -15.01 -46.99
CA GLY A 207 -11.70 -14.09 -46.32
C GLY A 207 -11.20 -14.66 -45.00
N GLY A 208 -10.36 -13.90 -44.29
CA GLY A 208 -9.73 -14.35 -43.04
C GLY A 208 -10.70 -14.74 -41.91
N TYR A 209 -11.96 -14.29 -41.99
CA TYR A 209 -12.98 -14.53 -40.97
C TYR A 209 -14.03 -15.58 -41.38
N GLY A 210 -13.94 -16.15 -42.59
CA GLY A 210 -14.87 -17.18 -43.03
C GLY A 210 -15.13 -17.24 -44.53
N ARG A 211 -16.09 -18.07 -44.89
CA ARG A 211 -16.55 -18.33 -46.25
C ARG A 211 -18.02 -17.93 -46.41
N VAL A 212 -18.35 -17.22 -47.47
CA VAL A 212 -19.71 -16.76 -47.79
C VAL A 212 -20.30 -17.64 -48.88
N TYR A 213 -21.43 -18.28 -48.59
CA TYR A 213 -22.13 -19.19 -49.51
C TYR A 213 -23.44 -18.58 -50.00
N LYS A 214 -23.76 -18.84 -51.27
CA LYS A 214 -25.05 -18.54 -51.89
C LYS A 214 -26.03 -19.66 -51.57
N GLY A 215 -27.06 -19.36 -50.80
CA GLY A 215 -28.23 -20.23 -50.64
C GLY A 215 -29.34 -19.83 -51.60
N VAL A 216 -30.07 -20.80 -52.15
CA VAL A 216 -31.31 -20.58 -52.90
C VAL A 216 -32.41 -21.43 -52.26
N PHE A 217 -33.47 -20.79 -51.78
CA PHE A 217 -34.62 -21.49 -51.22
C PHE A 217 -35.54 -22.04 -52.32
N GLY A 218 -36.48 -22.91 -51.95
CA GLY A 218 -37.44 -23.51 -52.89
C GLY A 218 -38.35 -22.50 -53.62
N ASP A 219 -38.48 -21.28 -53.10
CA ASP A 219 -39.20 -20.16 -53.71
C ASP A 219 -38.34 -19.32 -54.70
N GLY A 220 -37.05 -19.67 -54.86
CA GLY A 220 -36.09 -18.96 -55.70
C GLY A 220 -35.38 -17.78 -55.01
N SER A 221 -35.72 -17.46 -53.76
CA SER A 221 -35.08 -16.39 -52.99
C SER A 221 -33.62 -16.75 -52.68
N ALA A 222 -32.71 -15.79 -52.86
CA ALA A 222 -31.28 -15.98 -52.60
C ALA A 222 -30.84 -15.36 -51.25
N VAL A 223 -30.00 -16.07 -50.51
CA VAL A 223 -29.35 -15.57 -49.29
C VAL A 223 -27.84 -15.75 -49.33
N ALA A 224 -27.15 -14.83 -48.67
CA ALA A 224 -25.72 -14.96 -48.39
C ALA A 224 -25.54 -15.32 -46.91
N LYS A 225 -24.86 -16.43 -46.62
CA LYS A 225 -24.53 -16.84 -45.25
C LYS A 225 -23.02 -17.04 -45.13
N TRP A 226 -22.43 -16.48 -44.07
CA TRP A 226 -21.03 -16.71 -43.72
C TRP A 226 -20.90 -17.90 -42.76
N LYS A 227 -19.95 -18.79 -43.04
CA LYS A 227 -19.51 -19.90 -42.18
C LYS A 227 -18.09 -19.62 -41.72
N LEU A 228 -17.83 -19.74 -40.41
CA LEU A 228 -16.50 -19.59 -39.83
C LEU A 228 -15.54 -20.66 -40.37
N CYS A 229 -14.29 -20.28 -40.63
CA CYS A 229 -13.23 -21.24 -40.97
C CYS A 229 -12.85 -22.05 -39.73
N GLU A 230 -12.92 -23.38 -39.81
CA GLU A 230 -12.59 -24.30 -38.70
C GLU A 230 -11.12 -24.21 -38.23
N GLU A 231 -10.23 -23.57 -38.97
CA GLU A 231 -8.84 -23.36 -38.53
C GLU A 231 -8.70 -22.45 -37.29
N PHE A 232 -9.75 -21.72 -36.91
CA PHE A 232 -9.75 -20.92 -35.67
C PHE A 232 -9.76 -21.75 -34.38
N HIS A 233 -10.07 -23.06 -34.43
CA HIS A 233 -10.06 -23.94 -33.26
C HIS A 233 -8.66 -24.42 -32.85
N LYS A 234 -7.63 -24.28 -33.71
CA LYS A 234 -6.26 -24.74 -33.42
C LYS A 234 -5.37 -23.70 -32.70
N ARG A 235 -5.89 -22.49 -32.41
CA ARG A 235 -5.05 -21.36 -31.93
C ARG A 235 -5.42 -20.80 -30.55
N MET A 236 -6.34 -21.44 -29.83
CA MET A 236 -6.59 -21.20 -28.39
C MET A 236 -7.10 -22.50 -27.73
N PRO A 237 -6.29 -23.22 -26.91
CA PRO A 237 -6.73 -24.45 -26.25
C PRO A 237 -7.57 -24.22 -24.99
N ASP A 238 -7.60 -23.00 -24.44
CA ASP A 238 -8.09 -22.76 -23.07
C ASP A 238 -9.38 -21.93 -23.04
N LEU A 239 -10.46 -22.48 -23.59
CA LEU A 239 -11.81 -22.08 -23.21
C LEU A 239 -12.70 -23.33 -23.13
N GLU A 240 -12.63 -23.98 -21.97
CA GLU A 240 -13.74 -24.80 -21.48
C GLU A 240 -14.97 -23.89 -21.36
N ILE A 241 -15.91 -24.08 -22.28
CA ILE A 241 -17.28 -23.62 -22.12
C ILE A 241 -18.00 -24.75 -21.40
N ASP A 242 -18.28 -24.53 -20.12
CA ASP A 242 -19.24 -25.34 -19.36
C ASP A 242 -20.54 -25.46 -20.16
N SER A 243 -20.82 -26.68 -20.60
CA SER A 243 -22.13 -27.08 -21.12
C SER A 243 -23.08 -27.32 -19.95
N ALA A 244 -24.30 -26.80 -20.11
CA ALA A 244 -25.46 -27.01 -19.26
C ALA A 244 -25.73 -28.47 -18.86
#